data_AF-A0A1Q7LFQ7-F1
#
_entry.id   AF-A0A1Q7LFQ7-F1
#
_cell.length_a   1.000
_cell.length_b   1.000
_cell.length_c   1.000
_cell.angle_alpha   90.00
_cell.angle_beta   90.00
_cell.angle_gamma   90.00
#
_symmetry.space_group_name_H-M   'P 1'
#
loop_
_entity.id
_entity.type
_entity.pdbx_description
1 polymer ?
#
loop_
_entity_poly.entity_id
_entity_poly.type
_entity_poly.pdbx_seq_one_letter_code
_entity_poly.pdbx_strand_id
1 'polypeptide(L)'
;MNDFLALIARHGYALVSAVVLAESIGLPMPAALALVTGGAAAASGILSAPMLLLLGTVAMLLGDSLLYVLGRYMGWGLLGFLCRVSVNPETCILRSAESFYKRGKITLVIAKFIPGVNTMAPPLAGSMKMRFLQFLRLDLAGATLYVAAYLALGFLFRDFLKTIMRGFLTARHALTAVLLIALLAYVVYRVWLFRKYAVYRVVPRVQVQELAQKLASEQNGRILIVDVRSHGYYDAGTERIKGSIRLEPNNLSDELKTLPKNKDIYLYCT
;
A
#
# COMPACT_ATOMS: atom_id res chain seq x y z
N MET A 1 -37.47 12.96 -12.12
CA MET A 1 -36.26 13.81 -11.92
C MET A 1 -36.11 14.26 -10.47
N ASN A 2 -37.20 14.66 -9.79
CA ASN A 2 -37.18 15.06 -8.37
C ASN A 2 -36.83 13.92 -7.41
N ASP A 3 -37.30 12.69 -7.64
CA ASP A 3 -36.98 11.55 -6.76
C ASP A 3 -35.50 11.15 -6.79
N PHE A 4 -34.86 11.26 -7.96
CA PHE A 4 -33.43 10.96 -8.12
C PHE A 4 -32.56 12.04 -7.46
N LEU A 5 -32.92 13.31 -7.61
CA LEU A 5 -32.25 14.41 -6.91
C LEU A 5 -32.46 14.31 -5.39
N ALA A 6 -33.65 13.92 -4.93
CA ALA A 6 -33.92 13.68 -3.52
C ALA A 6 -33.13 12.49 -2.98
N LEU A 7 -32.98 11.40 -3.75
CA LEU A 7 -32.16 10.25 -3.37
C LEU A 7 -30.67 10.62 -3.26
N ILE A 8 -30.14 11.38 -4.22
CA ILE A 8 -28.76 11.89 -4.21
C ILE A 8 -28.55 12.88 -3.06
N ALA A 9 -29.49 13.79 -2.82
CA ALA A 9 -29.41 14.71 -1.70
C ALA A 9 -29.41 13.94 -0.37
N ARG A 10 -30.25 12.91 -0.23
CA ARG A 10 -30.37 12.11 0.99
C ARG A 10 -29.14 11.25 1.27
N HIS A 11 -28.57 10.63 0.24
CA HIS A 11 -27.39 9.76 0.40
C HIS A 11 -26.06 10.50 0.28
N GLY A 12 -26.03 11.67 -0.36
CA GLY A 12 -24.81 12.45 -0.58
C GLY A 12 -24.18 12.92 0.72
N TYR A 13 -24.98 13.41 1.67
CA TYR A 13 -24.46 13.77 3.00
C TYR A 13 -23.92 12.54 3.74
N ALA A 14 -24.69 11.45 3.79
CA ALA A 14 -24.31 10.23 4.50
C ALA A 14 -23.04 9.61 3.91
N LEU A 15 -22.91 9.59 2.58
CA LEU A 15 -21.77 9.01 1.88
C LEU A 15 -20.49 9.83 2.12
N VAL A 16 -20.56 11.16 1.99
CA VAL A 16 -19.40 12.03 2.27
C VAL A 16 -18.96 11.86 3.73
N SER A 17 -19.90 11.91 4.68
CA SER A 17 -19.59 11.72 6.10
C SER A 17 -19.02 10.33 6.42
N ALA A 18 -19.54 9.26 5.79
CA ALA A 18 -19.04 7.92 5.99
C ALA A 18 -17.61 7.75 5.46
N VAL A 19 -17.30 8.30 4.29
CA VAL A 19 -15.95 8.27 3.71
C VAL A 19 -14.97 9.07 4.58
N VAL A 20 -15.38 10.25 5.04
CA VAL A 20 -14.59 11.09 5.94
C VAL A 20 -14.32 10.38 7.27
N LEU A 21 -15.35 9.79 7.88
CA LEU A 21 -15.22 9.00 9.11
C LEU A 21 -14.27 7.81 8.92
N ALA A 22 -14.43 7.08 7.82
CA ALA A 22 -13.59 5.94 7.49
C ALA A 22 -12.12 6.33 7.36
N GLU A 23 -11.81 7.42 6.64
CA GLU A 23 -10.43 7.94 6.55
C GLU A 23 -9.90 8.33 7.94
N SER A 24 -10.68 9.05 8.74
CA SER A 24 -10.28 9.48 10.08
C SER A 24 -10.02 8.31 11.05
N ILE A 25 -10.65 7.15 10.86
CA ILE A 25 -10.37 5.94 11.65
C ILE A 25 -9.12 5.18 11.12
N GLY A 26 -8.54 5.63 10.01
CA GLY A 26 -7.31 5.07 9.42
C GLY A 26 -7.55 4.12 8.25
N LEU A 27 -8.77 4.06 7.69
CA LEU A 27 -9.00 3.33 6.45
C LEU A 27 -8.47 4.13 5.25
N PRO A 28 -7.91 3.49 4.22
CA PRO A 28 -7.36 4.16 3.04
C PRO A 28 -8.48 4.65 2.11
N MET A 29 -9.27 5.60 2.59
CA MET A 29 -10.39 6.20 1.86
C MET A 29 -10.01 7.61 1.41
N PRO A 30 -10.41 8.05 0.20
CA PRO A 30 -10.03 9.35 -0.33
C PRO A 30 -11.04 10.44 0.11
N ALA A 31 -11.08 10.83 1.39
CA ALA A 31 -12.07 11.80 1.86
C ALA A 31 -11.87 13.20 1.27
N ALA A 32 -10.64 13.61 0.96
CA ALA A 32 -10.38 14.82 0.19
C ALA A 32 -11.19 14.86 -1.13
N LEU A 33 -11.25 13.73 -1.85
CA LEU A 33 -12.03 13.62 -3.09
C LEU A 33 -13.54 13.66 -2.82
N ALA A 34 -14.01 13.00 -1.76
CA ALA A 34 -15.41 13.04 -1.35
C ALA A 34 -15.86 14.46 -0.96
N LEU A 35 -15.00 15.23 -0.28
CA LEU A 35 -15.26 16.62 0.08
C LEU A 35 -15.23 17.54 -1.15
N VAL A 36 -14.29 17.37 -2.07
CA VAL A 36 -14.25 18.13 -3.33
C VAL A 36 -15.51 17.87 -4.17
N THR A 37 -15.92 16.61 -4.31
CA THR A 37 -17.15 16.26 -5.03
C THR A 37 -18.41 16.77 -4.32
N GLY A 38 -18.45 16.71 -2.98
CA GLY A 38 -19.48 17.34 -2.15
C GLY A 38 -19.57 18.85 -2.34
N GLY A 39 -18.43 19.54 -2.41
CA GLY A 39 -18.35 20.98 -2.67
C GLY A 39 -18.89 21.36 -4.05
N ALA A 40 -18.56 20.59 -5.09
CA ALA A 40 -19.09 20.78 -6.44
C ALA A 40 -20.60 20.51 -6.53
N ALA A 41 -21.10 19.53 -5.79
CA ALA A 41 -22.53 19.26 -5.64
C ALA A 41 -23.25 20.40 -4.89
N ALA A 42 -22.60 20.98 -3.88
CA ALA A 42 -23.14 22.12 -3.15
C ALA A 42 -23.20 23.39 -4.02
N ALA A 43 -22.17 23.66 -4.83
CA ALA A 43 -22.21 24.72 -5.84
C ALA A 43 -23.26 24.49 -6.94
N SER A 44 -23.78 23.26 -7.04
CA SER A 44 -24.89 22.92 -7.94
C SER A 44 -26.27 23.04 -7.31
N GLY A 45 -26.37 23.43 -6.04
CA GLY A 45 -27.63 23.50 -5.31
C GLY A 45 -28.21 22.14 -4.91
N ILE A 46 -27.45 21.05 -5.10
CA ILE A 46 -27.90 19.68 -4.78
C ILE A 46 -27.72 19.40 -3.28
N LEU A 47 -26.62 19.89 -2.71
CA LEU A 47 -26.28 19.75 -1.29
C LEU A 47 -26.07 21.14 -0.64
N SER A 48 -26.22 21.21 0.67
CA SER A 48 -25.97 22.39 1.48
C SER A 48 -24.51 22.37 1.94
N ALA A 49 -23.73 23.40 1.55
CA ALA A 49 -22.34 23.54 1.98
C ALA A 49 -22.20 23.65 3.51
N PRO A 50 -23.03 24.43 4.24
CA PRO A 50 -22.99 24.44 5.71
C PRO A 50 -23.26 23.07 6.33
N MET A 51 -24.18 22.29 5.76
CA MET A 51 -24.49 20.95 6.26
C MET A 51 -23.34 19.97 6.03
N LEU A 52 -22.70 20.02 4.86
CA LEU A 52 -21.51 19.24 4.56
C LEU A 52 -20.33 19.61 5.47
N LEU A 53 -20.14 20.90 5.73
CA LEU A 53 -19.10 21.38 6.65
C LEU A 53 -19.33 20.82 8.05
N LEU A 54 -20.56 20.92 8.57
CA LEU A 54 -20.91 20.41 9.90
C LEU A 54 -20.72 18.90 9.97
N LEU A 55 -21.34 18.14 9.07
CA LEU A 55 -21.31 16.68 9.09
C LEU A 55 -19.92 16.11 8.81
N GLY A 56 -19.15 16.72 7.90
CA GLY A 56 -17.77 16.35 7.64
C GLY A 56 -16.87 16.60 8.85
N THR A 57 -17.03 17.76 9.51
CA THR A 57 -16.25 18.08 10.71
C THR A 57 -16.58 17.13 11.87
N VAL A 58 -17.87 16.84 12.11
CA VAL A 58 -18.31 15.89 13.14
C VAL A 58 -17.78 14.48 12.85
N ALA A 59 -17.87 14.03 11.60
CA ALA A 59 -17.34 12.73 11.19
C ALA A 59 -15.84 12.61 11.46
N MET A 60 -15.05 13.63 11.11
CA MET A 60 -13.61 13.64 11.41
C MET A 60 -13.35 13.59 12.91
N LEU A 61 -13.98 14.49 13.68
CA LEU A 61 -13.81 14.57 15.13
C LEU A 61 -14.11 13.24 15.82
N LEU A 62 -15.14 12.51 15.38
CA LEU A 62 -15.48 11.20 15.94
C LEU A 62 -14.39 10.16 15.67
N GLY A 63 -13.88 10.09 14.44
CA GLY A 63 -12.80 9.17 14.08
C GLY A 63 -11.48 9.51 14.79
N ASP A 64 -11.12 10.78 14.80
CA ASP A 64 -9.89 11.27 15.44
C ASP A 64 -9.96 11.10 16.97
N SER A 65 -11.13 11.33 17.58
CA SER A 65 -11.35 11.06 19.02
C SER A 65 -11.23 9.58 19.35
N LEU A 66 -11.74 8.69 18.50
CA LEU A 66 -11.60 7.24 18.68
C LEU A 66 -10.12 6.85 18.69
N LEU A 67 -9.34 7.32 17.71
CA LEU A 67 -7.90 7.05 17.65
C LEU A 67 -7.12 7.69 18.80
N TYR A 68 -7.50 8.90 19.24
CA TYR A 68 -6.92 9.54 20.42
C TYR A 68 -7.14 8.68 21.68
N VAL A 69 -8.36 8.21 21.90
CA VAL A 69 -8.70 7.38 23.06
C VAL A 69 -7.93 6.06 23.00
N LEU A 70 -7.90 5.40 21.83
CA LEU A 70 -7.11 4.19 21.63
C LEU A 70 -5.61 4.43 21.92
N GLY A 71 -5.04 5.53 21.43
CA GLY A 71 -3.65 5.91 21.74
C GLY A 71 -3.41 6.21 23.21
N ARG A 72 -4.41 6.76 23.92
CA ARG A 72 -4.35 7.08 25.35
C ARG A 72 -4.32 5.84 26.25
N TYR A 73 -5.04 4.78 25.86
CA TYR A 73 -5.11 3.51 26.61
C TYR A 73 -4.04 2.51 26.20
N MET A 74 -3.77 2.36 24.89
CA MET A 74 -2.82 1.36 24.36
C MET A 74 -1.37 1.88 24.29
N GLY A 75 -1.14 3.18 24.46
CA GLY A 75 0.19 3.79 24.47
C GLY A 75 0.98 3.50 23.19
N TRP A 76 2.25 3.13 23.34
CA TRP A 76 3.16 2.85 22.22
C TRP A 76 2.85 1.55 21.47
N GLY A 77 2.00 0.66 22.02
CA GLY A 77 1.61 -0.60 21.36
C GLY A 77 0.80 -0.37 20.08
N LEU A 78 -0.10 0.62 20.08
CA LEU A 78 -0.87 1.01 18.90
C LEU A 78 0.02 1.66 17.83
N LEU A 79 0.98 2.49 18.26
CA LEU A 79 1.99 3.06 17.37
C LEU A 79 2.84 1.97 16.72
N GLY A 80 3.27 0.96 17.48
CA GLY A 80 4.01 -0.18 16.94
C GLY A 80 3.22 -0.97 15.89
N PHE A 81 1.90 -1.14 16.07
CA PHE A 81 1.04 -1.79 15.09
C PHE A 81 0.87 -0.95 13.82
N LEU A 82 0.55 0.35 13.95
CA LEU A 82 0.38 1.27 12.83
C LEU A 82 1.70 1.49 12.07
N CYS A 83 2.83 1.54 12.77
CA CYS A 83 4.15 1.72 12.16
C CYS A 83 4.69 0.43 11.52
N ARG A 84 4.19 -0.76 11.88
CA ARG A 84 4.52 -2.04 11.19
C ARG A 84 3.96 -2.09 9.76
N VAL A 85 2.93 -1.29 9.46
CA VAL A 85 2.39 -1.09 8.11
C VAL A 85 3.22 -0.05 7.32
N SER A 86 4.03 0.75 8.00
CA SER A 86 4.89 1.77 7.40
C SER A 86 6.25 1.19 6.99
N VAL A 87 6.82 1.70 5.89
CA VAL A 87 8.06 1.23 5.26
C VAL A 87 9.28 1.29 6.22
N ASN A 88 9.24 2.13 7.28
CA ASN A 88 10.28 2.20 8.31
C ASN A 88 9.68 2.49 9.71
N PRO A 89 9.46 1.46 10.55
CA PRO A 89 8.71 1.60 11.80
C PRO A 89 9.39 2.49 12.85
N GLU A 90 10.70 2.36 13.04
CA GLU A 90 11.43 3.06 14.12
C GLU A 90 11.62 4.56 13.85
N THR A 91 11.91 4.91 12.60
CA THR A 91 12.05 6.32 12.18
C THR A 91 10.72 7.05 12.15
N CYS A 92 9.63 6.33 11.83
CA CYS A 92 8.26 6.86 11.85
C CYS A 92 7.87 7.31 13.26
N ILE A 93 8.16 6.48 14.25
CA ILE A 93 7.85 6.73 15.65
C ILE A 93 8.67 7.90 16.23
N LEU A 94 10.00 7.87 16.07
CA LEU A 94 10.89 8.87 16.68
C LEU A 94 10.72 10.27 16.05
N ARG A 95 10.62 10.38 14.72
CA ARG A 95 10.44 11.68 14.05
C ARG A 95 9.07 12.29 14.32
N SER A 96 8.04 11.46 14.38
CA SER A 96 6.68 11.93 14.68
C SER A 96 6.59 12.44 16.12
N ALA A 97 7.18 11.71 17.07
CA ALA A 97 7.24 12.11 18.48
C ALA A 97 8.06 13.41 18.68
N GLU A 98 9.22 13.56 18.03
CA GLU A 98 10.06 14.75 18.17
C GLU A 98 9.41 16.02 17.59
N SER A 99 8.77 15.90 16.42
CA SER A 99 8.03 17.00 15.79
C SER A 99 6.83 17.43 16.66
N PHE A 100 6.11 16.45 17.22
CA PHE A 100 5.00 16.69 18.13
C PHE A 100 5.46 17.27 19.47
N TYR A 101 6.62 16.89 19.99
CA TYR A 101 7.17 17.47 21.22
C TYR A 101 7.59 18.94 21.04
N LYS A 102 8.22 19.27 19.91
CA LYS A 102 8.67 20.65 19.61
C LYS A 102 7.54 21.59 19.19
N ARG A 103 6.51 21.10 18.49
CA ARG A 103 5.45 21.93 17.86
C ARG A 103 4.02 21.37 17.98
N GLY A 104 3.76 20.46 18.93
CA GLY A 104 2.57 19.59 18.96
C GLY A 104 1.22 20.26 18.79
N LYS A 105 1.05 21.49 19.29
CA LYS A 105 -0.21 22.24 19.16
C LYS A 105 -0.53 22.62 17.71
N ILE A 106 0.46 23.13 16.98
CA ILE A 106 0.30 23.52 15.56
C ILE A 106 0.33 22.27 14.67
N THR A 107 1.08 21.26 15.10
CA THR A 107 1.23 20.00 14.36
C THR A 107 -0.10 19.29 14.17
N LEU A 108 -1.01 19.29 15.16
CA LEU A 108 -2.35 18.68 15.01
C LEU A 108 -3.20 19.33 13.91
N VAL A 109 -3.08 20.63 13.72
CA VAL A 109 -3.85 21.37 12.70
C VAL A 109 -3.27 21.12 11.31
N ILE A 110 -1.95 21.22 11.17
CA ILE A 110 -1.26 21.07 9.87
C ILE A 110 -1.22 19.60 9.43
N ALA A 111 -1.08 18.66 10.37
CA ALA A 111 -0.99 17.23 10.09
C ALA A 111 -2.15 16.70 9.26
N LYS A 112 -3.35 17.29 9.40
CA LYS A 112 -4.53 16.88 8.64
C LYS A 112 -4.36 16.98 7.12
N PHE A 113 -3.53 17.90 6.64
CA PHE A 113 -3.27 18.08 5.21
C PHE A 113 -2.19 17.15 4.66
N ILE A 114 -1.50 16.39 5.51
CA ILE A 114 -0.41 15.51 5.11
C ILE A 114 -0.89 14.05 5.27
N PRO A 115 -1.14 13.33 4.17
CA PRO A 115 -1.58 11.94 4.21
C PRO A 115 -0.63 11.08 5.06
N GLY A 116 -1.20 10.24 5.92
CA GLY A 116 -0.45 9.35 6.81
C GLY A 116 0.04 10.03 8.10
N VAL A 117 0.26 11.35 8.10
CA VAL A 117 0.51 12.11 9.35
C VAL A 117 -0.82 12.42 10.03
N ASN A 118 -1.87 12.70 9.26
CA ASN A 118 -3.23 12.94 9.75
C ASN A 118 -3.78 11.81 10.62
N THR A 119 -3.58 10.55 10.22
CA THR A 119 -4.04 9.36 10.96
C THR A 119 -3.17 9.03 12.18
N MET A 120 -1.90 9.45 12.17
CA MET A 120 -0.95 9.19 13.27
C MET A 120 -1.01 10.24 14.38
N ALA A 121 -1.46 11.46 14.08
CA ALA A 121 -1.44 12.56 15.03
C ALA A 121 -2.41 12.39 16.22
N PRO A 122 -3.68 11.94 16.04
CA PRO A 122 -4.58 11.68 17.17
C PRO A 122 -4.08 10.61 18.16
N PRO A 123 -3.65 9.40 17.72
CA PRO A 123 -3.17 8.39 18.66
C PRO A 123 -1.86 8.81 19.35
N LEU A 124 -1.00 9.58 18.69
CA LEU A 124 0.20 10.16 19.30
C LEU A 124 -0.13 11.19 20.39
N ALA A 125 -1.11 12.08 20.14
CA ALA A 125 -1.60 13.02 21.14
C ALA A 125 -2.17 12.29 22.37
N GLY A 126 -2.88 11.19 22.14
CA GLY A 126 -3.38 10.29 23.17
C GLY A 126 -2.25 9.65 23.98
N SER A 127 -1.28 9.02 23.33
CA SER A 127 -0.18 8.31 24.01
C SER A 127 0.70 9.24 24.86
N MET A 128 0.84 10.50 24.45
CA MET A 128 1.53 11.56 25.20
C MET A 128 0.69 12.17 26.34
N LYS A 129 -0.50 11.63 26.63
CA LYS A 129 -1.40 12.07 27.71
C LYS A 129 -1.83 13.54 27.62
N MET A 130 -1.90 14.11 26.42
CA MET A 130 -2.44 15.45 26.19
C MET A 130 -3.85 15.56 26.76
N ARG A 131 -4.26 16.70 27.33
CA ARG A 131 -5.63 16.86 27.88
C ARG A 131 -6.66 16.76 26.75
N PHE A 132 -7.70 15.93 26.92
CA PHE A 132 -8.73 15.69 25.87
C PHE A 132 -9.34 16.98 25.33
N LEU A 133 -9.70 17.93 26.21
CA LEU A 133 -10.28 19.20 25.78
C LEU A 133 -9.31 20.06 24.94
N GLN A 134 -8.01 19.96 25.20
CA GLN A 134 -7.00 20.65 24.41
C GLN A 134 -6.84 19.98 23.02
N PHE A 135 -6.86 18.65 22.97
CA PHE A 135 -6.87 17.89 21.72
C PHE A 135 -8.11 18.27 20.89
N LEU A 136 -9.30 18.17 21.47
CA LEU A 136 -10.57 18.42 20.78
C LEU A 136 -10.65 19.83 20.18
N ARG A 137 -10.13 20.87 20.85
CA ARG A 137 -10.12 22.24 20.32
C ARG A 137 -9.21 22.40 19.10
N LEU A 138 -8.02 21.81 19.15
CA LEU A 138 -7.06 21.86 18.04
C LEU A 138 -7.53 20.99 16.88
N ASP A 139 -8.09 19.82 17.20
CA ASP A 139 -8.65 18.90 16.24
C ASP A 139 -9.87 19.49 15.53
N LEU A 140 -10.77 20.14 16.26
CA LEU A 140 -11.91 20.89 15.70
C LEU A 140 -11.43 21.99 14.75
N ALA A 141 -10.43 22.79 15.14
CA ALA A 141 -9.89 23.84 14.29
C ALA A 141 -9.29 23.26 13.00
N GLY A 142 -8.49 22.19 13.11
CA GLY A 142 -7.90 21.52 11.96
C GLY A 142 -8.94 20.83 11.07
N ALA A 143 -9.91 20.14 11.66
CA ALA A 143 -10.95 19.41 10.93
C ALA A 143 -11.84 20.39 10.16
N THR A 144 -12.25 21.48 10.81
CA THR A 144 -13.03 22.53 10.16
C THR A 144 -12.23 23.15 9.01
N LEU A 145 -10.95 23.46 9.22
CA LEU A 145 -10.08 24.03 8.18
C LEU A 145 -9.91 23.07 6.99
N TYR A 146 -9.66 21.78 7.26
CA TYR A 146 -9.52 20.74 6.25
C TYR A 146 -10.81 20.58 5.42
N VAL A 147 -11.94 20.39 6.10
CA VAL A 147 -13.25 20.21 5.45
C VAL A 147 -13.62 21.45 4.65
N ALA A 148 -13.46 22.66 5.22
CA ALA A 148 -13.72 23.91 4.53
C ALA A 148 -12.82 24.09 3.30
N ALA A 149 -11.52 23.79 3.40
CA ALA A 149 -10.59 23.93 2.28
C ALA A 149 -10.98 23.04 1.10
N TYR A 150 -11.24 21.74 1.32
CA TYR A 150 -11.62 20.84 0.23
C TYR A 150 -13.03 21.07 -0.30
N LEU A 151 -13.99 21.47 0.57
CA LEU A 151 -15.32 21.90 0.11
C LEU A 151 -15.22 23.17 -0.75
N ALA A 152 -14.46 24.18 -0.31
CA ALA A 152 -14.27 25.42 -1.06
C ALA A 152 -13.57 25.15 -2.40
N LEU A 153 -12.57 24.26 -2.42
CA LEU A 153 -11.92 23.81 -3.66
C LEU A 153 -12.95 23.20 -4.63
N GLY A 154 -13.80 22.29 -4.15
CA GLY A 154 -14.89 21.73 -4.95
C GLY A 154 -15.91 22.76 -5.43
N PHE A 155 -16.23 23.72 -4.57
CA PHE A 155 -17.21 24.77 -4.84
C PHE A 155 -16.71 25.75 -5.92
N LEU A 156 -15.46 26.21 -5.80
CA LEU A 156 -14.84 27.18 -6.72
C LEU A 156 -14.48 26.55 -8.07
N PHE A 157 -13.96 25.32 -8.08
CA PHE A 157 -13.51 24.63 -9.30
C PHE A 157 -14.60 23.75 -9.94
N ARG A 158 -15.87 24.01 -9.63
CA ARG A 158 -17.03 23.25 -10.14
C ARG A 158 -17.03 23.12 -11.66
N ASP A 159 -16.76 24.19 -12.39
CA ASP A 159 -16.85 24.19 -13.86
C ASP A 159 -15.68 23.43 -14.52
N PHE A 160 -14.50 23.49 -13.91
CA PHE A 160 -13.36 22.66 -14.29
C PHE A 160 -13.64 21.17 -14.01
N LEU A 161 -14.18 20.85 -12.84
CA LEU A 161 -14.60 19.49 -12.49
C LEU A 161 -15.69 18.96 -13.42
N LYS A 162 -16.70 19.77 -13.76
CA LYS A 162 -17.73 19.40 -14.74
C LYS A 162 -17.16 19.17 -16.14
N THR A 163 -16.11 19.89 -16.53
CA THR A 163 -15.45 19.75 -17.82
C THR A 163 -14.58 18.50 -17.85
N ILE A 164 -13.82 18.23 -16.78
CA ILE A 164 -13.08 16.97 -16.60
C ILE A 164 -14.05 15.80 -16.57
N MET A 165 -15.12 15.85 -15.79
CA MET A 165 -16.09 14.77 -15.69
C MET A 165 -16.82 14.51 -17.01
N ARG A 166 -17.17 15.57 -17.76
CA ARG A 166 -17.69 15.41 -19.13
C ARG A 166 -16.64 14.81 -20.06
N GLY A 167 -15.40 15.25 -20.00
CA GLY A 167 -14.27 14.64 -20.72
C GLY A 167 -14.08 13.17 -20.37
N PHE A 168 -14.20 12.80 -19.09
CA PHE A 168 -14.11 11.43 -18.59
C PHE A 168 -15.32 10.57 -18.99
N LEU A 169 -16.51 11.16 -19.12
CA LEU A 169 -17.71 10.47 -19.59
C LEU A 169 -17.65 10.22 -21.11
N THR A 170 -17.17 11.19 -21.89
CA THR A 170 -16.95 11.02 -23.34
C THR A 170 -15.77 10.07 -23.61
N ALA A 171 -14.71 10.16 -22.81
CA ALA A 171 -13.57 9.25 -22.85
C ALA A 171 -13.79 7.96 -22.04
N ARG A 172 -14.99 7.73 -21.46
CA ARG A 172 -15.26 6.58 -20.58
C ARG A 172 -15.01 5.28 -21.32
N HIS A 173 -15.49 5.20 -22.55
CA HIS A 173 -15.32 4.05 -23.41
C HIS A 173 -13.86 3.88 -23.85
N ALA A 174 -13.13 4.98 -24.09
CA ALA A 174 -11.72 4.93 -24.45
C ALA A 174 -10.83 4.50 -23.27
N LEU A 175 -11.03 5.06 -22.08
CA LEU A 175 -10.25 4.72 -20.89
C LEU A 175 -10.55 3.30 -20.42
N THR A 176 -11.82 2.88 -20.41
CA THR A 176 -12.18 1.48 -20.10
C THR A 176 -11.63 0.51 -21.15
N ALA A 177 -11.67 0.86 -22.44
CA ALA A 177 -11.04 0.06 -23.48
C ALA A 177 -9.53 -0.05 -23.29
N VAL A 178 -8.83 1.05 -22.98
CA VAL A 178 -7.37 1.04 -22.72
C VAL A 178 -7.03 0.18 -21.51
N LEU A 179 -7.76 0.31 -20.41
CA LEU A 179 -7.55 -0.51 -19.20
C LEU A 179 -7.83 -1.99 -19.46
N LEU A 180 -8.90 -2.31 -20.21
CA LEU A 180 -9.21 -3.68 -20.61
C LEU A 180 -8.13 -4.24 -21.54
N ILE A 181 -7.66 -3.47 -22.52
CA ILE A 181 -6.59 -3.88 -23.43
C ILE A 181 -5.29 -4.11 -22.66
N ALA A 182 -4.93 -3.23 -21.73
CA ALA A 182 -3.75 -3.38 -20.89
C ALA A 182 -3.84 -4.62 -19.99
N LEU A 183 -5.01 -4.87 -19.38
CA LEU A 183 -5.26 -6.06 -18.58
C LEU A 183 -5.17 -7.33 -19.43
N LEU A 184 -5.79 -7.32 -20.61
CA LEU A 184 -5.81 -8.46 -21.52
C LEU A 184 -4.42 -8.75 -22.07
N ALA A 185 -3.65 -7.72 -22.44
CA ALA A 185 -2.24 -7.83 -22.81
C ALA A 185 -1.40 -8.41 -21.66
N TYR A 186 -1.61 -7.96 -20.43
CA TYR A 186 -0.93 -8.49 -19.25
C TYR A 186 -1.26 -9.97 -19.02
N VAL A 187 -2.53 -10.36 -19.11
CA VAL A 187 -2.96 -11.75 -18.97
C VAL A 187 -2.37 -12.61 -20.07
N VAL A 188 -2.43 -12.18 -21.33
CA VAL A 188 -1.83 -12.89 -22.47
C VAL A 188 -0.32 -13.03 -22.27
N TYR A 189 0.37 -11.98 -21.86
CA TYR A 189 1.79 -12.02 -21.54
C TYR A 189 2.07 -13.04 -20.43
N ARG A 190 1.30 -13.03 -19.33
CA ARG A 190 1.46 -13.97 -18.21
C ARG A 190 1.19 -15.41 -18.63
N VAL A 191 0.17 -15.67 -19.44
CA VAL A 191 -0.14 -17.00 -19.97
C VAL A 191 0.94 -17.45 -20.96
N TRP A 192 1.44 -16.56 -21.81
CA TRP A 192 2.53 -16.85 -22.73
C TRP A 192 3.81 -17.20 -21.98
N LEU A 193 4.19 -16.42 -20.96
CA LEU A 193 5.29 -16.76 -20.07
C LEU A 193 5.05 -18.11 -19.40
N PHE A 194 3.86 -18.34 -18.85
CA PHE A 194 3.55 -19.61 -18.19
C PHE A 194 3.69 -20.79 -19.15
N ARG A 195 3.19 -20.69 -20.39
CA ARG A 195 3.34 -21.76 -21.41
C ARG A 195 4.77 -21.93 -21.89
N LYS A 196 5.48 -20.82 -22.14
CA LYS A 196 6.90 -20.82 -22.55
C LYS A 196 7.77 -21.46 -21.48
N TYR A 197 7.54 -21.13 -20.21
CA TYR A 197 8.34 -21.63 -19.10
C TYR A 197 7.83 -22.95 -18.48
N ALA A 198 6.59 -23.37 -18.78
CA ALA A 198 6.09 -24.70 -18.42
C ALA A 198 6.88 -25.82 -19.10
N VAL A 199 7.44 -25.57 -20.28
CA VAL A 199 8.32 -26.52 -20.99
C VAL A 199 9.60 -26.80 -20.18
N TYR A 200 10.11 -25.84 -19.41
CA TYR A 200 11.29 -26.03 -18.56
C TYR A 200 10.99 -26.67 -17.19
N ARG A 201 9.73 -27.04 -16.89
CA ARG A 201 9.38 -27.77 -15.65
C ARG A 201 9.74 -29.25 -15.70
N VAL A 202 10.11 -29.78 -16.87
CA VAL A 202 10.47 -31.19 -17.05
C VAL A 202 11.97 -31.39 -16.84
N VAL A 203 12.50 -30.96 -15.69
CA VAL A 203 13.84 -31.40 -15.26
C VAL A 203 13.64 -32.69 -14.47
N PRO A 204 14.09 -33.85 -14.98
CA PRO A 204 13.96 -35.11 -14.26
C PRO A 204 14.71 -35.02 -12.93
N ARG A 205 14.04 -35.43 -11.85
CA ARG A 205 14.65 -35.50 -10.51
C ARG A 205 15.29 -36.88 -10.34
N VAL A 206 16.48 -36.90 -9.75
CA VAL A 206 17.23 -38.12 -9.48
C VAL A 206 17.31 -38.34 -7.97
N GLN A 207 17.16 -39.58 -7.52
CA GLN A 207 17.29 -39.91 -6.10
C GLN A 207 18.76 -39.89 -5.67
N VAL A 208 19.02 -39.49 -4.42
CA VAL A 208 20.38 -39.37 -3.87
C VAL A 208 21.14 -40.69 -3.94
N GLN A 209 20.46 -41.81 -3.68
CA GLN A 209 21.02 -43.16 -3.73
C GLN A 209 21.48 -43.54 -5.13
N GLU A 210 20.69 -43.21 -6.16
CA GLU A 210 21.04 -43.47 -7.56
C GLU A 210 22.27 -42.65 -7.97
N LEU A 211 22.35 -41.38 -7.56
CA LEU A 211 23.51 -40.53 -7.82
C LEU A 211 24.76 -41.06 -7.11
N ALA A 212 24.64 -41.49 -5.86
CA ALA A 212 25.76 -42.05 -5.09
C ALA A 212 26.31 -43.34 -5.73
N GLN A 213 25.44 -44.22 -6.24
CA GLN A 213 25.85 -45.43 -6.98
C GLN A 213 26.58 -45.07 -8.28
N LYS A 214 26.10 -44.07 -9.03
CA LYS A 214 26.76 -43.62 -10.26
C LYS A 214 28.14 -43.01 -9.99
N LEU A 215 28.31 -42.27 -8.90
CA LEU A 215 29.62 -41.73 -8.48
C LEU A 215 30.62 -42.81 -8.05
N ALA A 216 30.14 -43.92 -7.49
CA ALA A 216 30.97 -45.07 -7.09
C ALA A 216 31.35 -45.97 -8.28
N SER A 217 30.69 -45.82 -9.43
CA SER A 217 30.95 -46.57 -10.66
C SER A 217 32.05 -45.93 -11.52
N GLU A 218 32.55 -46.65 -12.54
CA GLU A 218 33.51 -46.11 -13.53
C GLU A 218 32.99 -44.88 -14.31
N GLN A 219 31.68 -44.56 -14.22
CA GLN A 219 31.08 -43.40 -14.88
C GLN A 219 31.34 -42.05 -14.19
N ASN A 220 32.04 -42.03 -13.05
CA ASN A 220 32.34 -40.81 -12.28
C ASN A 220 32.95 -39.67 -13.14
N GLY A 221 33.74 -40.00 -14.16
CA GLY A 221 34.36 -39.00 -15.06
C GLY A 221 33.36 -38.16 -15.88
N ARG A 222 32.14 -38.66 -16.09
CA ARG A 222 31.08 -38.00 -16.90
C ARG A 222 30.12 -37.16 -16.07
N ILE A 223 30.18 -37.24 -14.75
CA ILE A 223 29.24 -36.56 -13.84
C ILE A 223 29.83 -35.22 -13.42
N LEU A 224 29.00 -34.17 -13.44
CA LEU A 224 29.31 -32.88 -12.84
C LEU A 224 28.22 -32.52 -11.85
N ILE A 225 28.59 -32.38 -10.59
CA ILE A 225 27.67 -31.95 -9.53
C ILE A 225 27.81 -30.45 -9.36
N VAL A 226 26.68 -29.75 -9.33
CA VAL A 226 26.64 -28.29 -9.24
C VAL A 226 25.77 -27.88 -8.05
N ASP A 227 26.37 -27.12 -7.15
CA ASP A 227 25.70 -26.50 -6.01
C ASP A 227 25.11 -25.15 -6.44
N VAL A 228 23.79 -25.02 -6.36
CA VAL A 228 23.05 -23.79 -6.70
C VAL A 228 22.40 -23.14 -5.46
N ARG A 229 22.90 -23.43 -4.25
CA ARG A 229 22.44 -22.76 -3.02
C ARG A 229 22.73 -21.25 -3.05
N SER A 230 21.77 -20.46 -2.56
CA SER A 230 21.87 -19.00 -2.53
C SER A 230 22.82 -18.50 -1.41
N HIS A 231 23.28 -17.25 -1.56
CA HIS A 231 24.31 -16.62 -0.71
C HIS A 231 24.02 -16.71 0.81
N GLY A 232 22.75 -16.74 1.22
CA GLY A 232 22.34 -16.84 2.63
C GLY A 232 22.45 -18.23 3.27
N TYR A 233 22.85 -19.26 2.50
CA TYR A 233 23.04 -20.64 2.96
C TYR A 233 24.48 -21.15 2.74
N TYR A 234 25.41 -20.25 2.41
CA TYR A 234 26.81 -20.58 2.09
C TYR A 234 27.73 -19.97 3.15
N ASP A 235 27.76 -20.57 4.34
CA ASP A 235 28.73 -20.22 5.38
C ASP A 235 30.06 -20.97 5.18
N ALA A 236 31.15 -20.42 5.71
CA ALA A 236 32.49 -21.01 5.59
C ALA A 236 32.65 -22.42 6.21
N GLY A 237 31.67 -22.86 7.02
CA GLY A 237 31.61 -24.20 7.62
C GLY A 237 30.65 -25.17 6.94
N THR A 238 30.04 -24.80 5.81
CA THR A 238 28.99 -25.63 5.20
C THR A 238 29.58 -26.80 4.42
N GLU A 239 29.14 -28.02 4.73
CA GLU A 239 29.51 -29.20 3.95
C GLU A 239 28.96 -29.11 2.52
N ARG A 240 29.70 -29.72 1.59
CA ARG A 240 29.34 -29.82 0.17
C ARG A 240 29.58 -31.24 -0.33
N ILE A 241 28.86 -31.61 -1.38
CA ILE A 241 29.11 -32.90 -2.04
C ILE A 241 30.52 -32.86 -2.64
N LYS A 242 31.34 -33.88 -2.35
CA LYS A 242 32.73 -33.94 -2.80
C LYS A 242 32.80 -33.86 -4.34
N GLY A 243 33.59 -32.91 -4.85
CA GLY A 243 33.74 -32.68 -6.29
C GLY A 243 32.69 -31.77 -6.92
N SER A 244 31.77 -31.20 -6.15
CA SER A 244 30.80 -30.23 -6.66
C SER A 244 31.45 -28.88 -6.97
N ILE A 245 31.06 -28.26 -8.08
CA ILE A 245 31.34 -26.86 -8.36
C ILE A 245 30.17 -25.99 -7.87
N ARG A 246 30.46 -24.75 -7.47
CA ARG A 246 29.43 -23.78 -7.10
C ARG A 246 29.05 -22.98 -8.34
N LEU A 247 27.76 -22.74 -8.52
CA LEU A 247 27.26 -21.89 -9.57
C LEU A 247 26.33 -20.83 -8.99
N GLU A 248 26.71 -19.56 -9.08
CA GLU A 248 26.01 -18.47 -8.41
C GLU A 248 24.75 -18.06 -9.21
N PRO A 249 23.53 -18.11 -8.63
CA PRO A 249 22.31 -17.80 -9.36
C PRO A 249 22.29 -16.40 -9.98
N ASN A 250 23.00 -15.44 -9.38
CA ASN A 250 23.07 -14.05 -9.86
C ASN A 250 24.03 -13.86 -11.05
N ASN A 251 24.96 -14.80 -11.29
CA ASN A 251 25.92 -14.75 -12.38
C ASN A 251 25.79 -15.94 -13.35
N LEU A 252 24.61 -16.59 -13.32
CA LEU A 252 24.30 -17.83 -14.03
C LEU A 252 24.65 -17.79 -15.52
N SER A 253 24.35 -16.67 -16.20
CA SER A 253 24.52 -16.52 -17.65
C SER A 253 25.98 -16.59 -18.12
N ASP A 254 26.92 -16.17 -17.29
CA ASP A 254 28.35 -16.19 -17.63
C ASP A 254 29.02 -17.49 -17.18
N GLU A 255 28.62 -18.04 -16.03
CA GLU A 255 29.11 -19.34 -15.55
C GLU A 255 28.58 -20.52 -16.39
N LEU A 256 27.36 -20.42 -16.97
CA LEU A 256 26.84 -21.43 -17.90
C LEU A 256 27.74 -21.64 -19.13
N LYS A 257 28.50 -20.62 -19.54
CA LYS A 257 29.37 -20.70 -20.73
C LYS A 257 30.62 -21.53 -20.47
N THR A 258 31.05 -21.65 -19.22
CA THR A 258 32.27 -22.37 -18.83
C THR A 258 32.00 -23.83 -18.50
N LEU A 259 30.73 -24.24 -18.42
CA LEU A 259 30.35 -25.62 -18.12
C LEU A 259 30.70 -26.59 -19.27
N PRO A 260 31.28 -27.76 -18.96
CA PRO A 260 31.60 -28.77 -19.94
C PRO A 260 30.32 -29.36 -20.56
N LYS A 261 30.17 -29.23 -21.88
CA LYS A 261 28.98 -29.72 -22.63
C LYS A 261 28.92 -31.24 -22.79
N ASN A 262 29.99 -31.96 -22.43
CA ASN A 262 30.12 -33.41 -22.58
C ASN A 262 29.88 -34.18 -21.26
N LYS A 263 29.43 -33.50 -20.20
CA LYS A 263 29.14 -34.09 -18.89
C LYS A 263 27.66 -33.98 -18.55
N ASP A 264 27.17 -34.95 -17.79
CA ASP A 264 25.84 -34.93 -17.22
C ASP A 264 25.84 -34.04 -15.97
N ILE A 265 24.98 -33.01 -15.98
CA ILE A 265 24.94 -31.98 -14.94
C ILE A 265 23.84 -32.30 -13.94
N TYR A 266 24.22 -32.51 -12.69
CA TYR A 266 23.32 -32.74 -11.58
C TYR A 266 23.32 -31.51 -10.67
N LEU A 267 22.18 -30.84 -10.61
CA LEU A 267 21.98 -29.66 -9.76
C LEU A 267 21.45 -30.09 -8.39
N TYR A 268 21.96 -29.51 -7.31
CA TYR A 268 21.36 -29.62 -5.98
C TYR A 268 21.23 -28.26 -5.30
N CYS A 269 20.17 -28.11 -4.52
CA CYS A 269 19.94 -27.01 -3.61
C CYS A 269 19.62 -27.55 -2.21
N THR A 270 19.31 -26.66 -1.26
CA THR A 270 18.81 -27.03 0.07
C THR A 270 17.49 -27.78 0.01
#